data_AF-A0A8S9IQ37-F1
#
_entry.id   AF-A0A8S9IQ37-F1
#
_cell.length_a   1.000
_cell.length_b   1.000
_cell.length_c   1.000
_cell.angle_alpha   90.00
_cell.angle_beta   90.00
_cell.angle_gamma   90.00
#
_symmetry.space_group_name_H-M   'P 1'
#
loop_
_entity.id
_entity.type
_entity.pdbx_description
1 polymer ?
#
loop_
_entity_poly.entity_id
_entity_poly.type
_entity_poly.pdbx_seq_one_letter_code
_entity_poly.pdbx_strand_id
1 'polypeptide(L)'
;MSDEEREMKKILFENLQQQLIGYIERLSKTLNQPFDYYSSDELEKMNDETMRFGIVVDNLCKEMYECIENELLGPTVAGHNHSIAPYRSEGIEKAIEFGADMV
;
A
#
# COMPACT_ATOMS: atom_id res chain seq x y z
N MET A 1 4.49 -5.81 -25.51
CA MET A 1 5.14 -4.75 -24.72
C MET A 1 6.51 -4.52 -25.32
N SER A 2 6.81 -3.28 -25.70
CA SER A 2 8.15 -2.88 -26.13
C SER A 2 9.11 -2.77 -24.93
N ASP A 3 10.41 -2.69 -25.19
CA ASP A 3 11.40 -2.52 -24.13
C ASP A 3 11.27 -1.14 -23.44
N GLU A 4 10.92 -0.11 -24.21
CA GLU A 4 10.64 1.24 -23.69
C GLU A 4 9.42 1.25 -22.76
N GLU A 5 8.32 0.61 -23.17
CA GLU A 5 7.11 0.46 -22.33
C GLU A 5 7.42 -0.28 -21.03
N ARG A 6 8.22 -1.35 -21.14
CA ARG A 6 8.64 -2.15 -19.99
C ARG A 6 9.44 -1.31 -19.00
N GLU A 7 10.38 -0.51 -19.49
CA GLU A 7 11.22 0.33 -18.63
C GLU A 7 10.41 1.42 -17.95
N MET A 8 9.49 2.08 -18.67
CA MET A 8 8.58 3.07 -18.07
C MET A 8 7.72 2.47 -16.95
N LYS A 9 7.18 1.26 -17.15
CA LYS A 9 6.37 0.56 -16.14
C LYS A 9 7.19 0.15 -14.91
N LYS A 10 8.45 -0.24 -15.08
CA LYS A 10 9.37 -0.48 -13.95
C LYS A 10 9.64 0.79 -13.15
N ILE A 11 9.96 1.89 -13.83
CA ILE A 11 10.21 3.18 -13.18
C ILE A 11 8.98 3.62 -12.37
N LEU A 12 7.77 3.45 -12.91
CA LEU A 12 6.53 3.72 -12.18
C LEU A 12 6.44 2.91 -10.89
N PHE A 13 6.66 1.59 -10.98
CA PHE A 13 6.61 0.71 -9.82
C PHE A 13 7.69 1.04 -8.77
N GLU A 14 8.93 1.28 -9.19
CA GLU A 14 10.03 1.66 -8.30
C GLU A 14 9.77 3.00 -7.60
N ASN A 15 9.16 3.97 -8.29
CA ASN A 15 8.75 5.24 -7.67
C ASN A 15 7.66 5.04 -6.61
N LEU A 16 6.68 4.15 -6.85
CA LEU A 16 5.67 3.80 -5.85
C LEU A 16 6.32 3.10 -4.64
N GLN A 17 7.25 2.18 -4.87
CA GLN A 17 7.99 1.51 -3.79
C GLN A 17 8.78 2.50 -2.93
N GLN A 18 9.51 3.44 -3.53
CA GLN A 18 10.29 4.43 -2.78
C GLN A 18 9.39 5.33 -1.93
N GLN A 19 8.23 5.75 -2.47
CA GLN A 19 7.26 6.53 -1.71
C GLN A 19 6.72 5.73 -0.52
N LEU A 20 6.32 4.48 -0.74
CA LEU A 20 5.80 3.61 0.31
C LEU A 20 6.82 3.42 1.43
N ILE A 21 8.08 3.12 1.09
CA ILE A 21 9.18 3.00 2.06
C ILE A 21 9.31 4.27 2.89
N GLY A 22 9.38 5.44 2.24
CA GLY A 22 9.54 6.71 2.94
C GLY A 22 8.37 7.04 3.88
N TYR A 23 7.13 6.71 3.52
CA TYR A 23 5.98 6.92 4.40
C TYR A 23 5.90 5.89 5.53
N ILE A 24 6.26 4.63 5.29
CA ILE A 24 6.37 3.61 6.35
C ILE A 24 7.45 4.01 7.37
N GLU A 25 8.62 4.48 6.92
CA GLU A 25 9.68 4.95 7.82
C GLU A 25 9.21 6.12 8.68
N ARG A 26 8.48 7.08 8.11
CA ARG A 26 7.90 8.21 8.84
C ARG A 26 6.88 7.75 9.88
N LEU A 27 5.95 6.88 9.47
CA LEU A 27 4.94 6.31 10.36
C LEU A 27 5.60 5.55 11.53
N SER A 28 6.57 4.69 11.21
CA SER A 28 7.35 3.94 12.20
C SER A 28 8.09 4.88 13.16
N LYS A 29 8.70 5.95 12.65
CA LYS A 29 9.38 6.94 13.48
C LYS A 29 8.42 7.66 14.43
N THR A 30 7.22 8.03 13.97
CA THR A 30 6.17 8.65 14.79
C THR A 30 5.72 7.69 15.90
N LEU A 31 5.43 6.43 15.57
CA LEU A 31 4.99 5.42 16.53
C LEU A 31 6.05 5.01 17.56
N ASN A 32 7.33 5.16 17.22
CA ASN A 32 8.45 4.84 18.13
C ASN A 32 8.86 6.01 19.06
N GLN A 33 8.17 7.15 19.02
CA GLN A 33 8.46 8.24 19.96
C GLN A 33 8.05 7.87 21.40
N PRO A 34 8.75 8.37 22.44
CA PRO A 34 8.39 8.11 23.84
C PRO A 34 7.19 8.95 24.27
N PHE A 35 5.99 8.58 23.82
CA PHE A 35 4.75 9.32 24.02
C PHE A 35 4.24 9.33 25.46
N ASP A 36 4.81 8.51 26.37
CA ASP A 36 4.45 8.48 27.80
C ASP A 36 4.66 9.83 28.51
N TYR A 37 5.49 10.69 27.95
CA TYR A 37 5.81 12.01 28.50
C TYR A 37 5.13 13.16 27.75
N TYR A 38 4.28 12.86 26.77
CA TYR A 38 3.63 13.87 25.96
C TYR A 38 2.48 14.51 26.72
N SER A 39 2.33 15.82 26.55
CA SER A 39 1.11 16.53 26.92
C SER A 39 -0.07 16.09 26.05
N SER A 40 -1.29 16.45 26.45
CA SER A 40 -2.50 16.16 25.67
C SER A 40 -2.39 16.70 24.24
N ASP A 41 -1.90 17.92 24.07
CA ASP A 41 -1.78 18.57 22.76
C ASP A 41 -0.72 17.88 21.87
N GLU A 42 0.37 17.40 22.47
CA GLU A 42 1.40 16.63 21.75
C GLU A 42 0.90 15.25 21.34
N LEU A 43 0.09 14.59 22.18
CA LEU A 43 -0.55 13.32 21.85
C LEU A 43 -1.57 13.48 20.72
N GLU A 44 -2.38 14.53 20.76
CA GLU A 44 -3.35 14.83 19.69
C GLU A 44 -2.63 15.05 18.36
N LYS A 45 -1.56 15.85 18.36
CA LYS A 45 -0.74 16.05 17.17
C LYS A 45 -0.11 14.75 16.66
N MET A 46 0.42 13.91 17.55
CA MET A 46 1.01 12.62 17.17
C MET A 46 -0.04 11.68 16.57
N ASN A 47 -1.27 11.70 17.11
CA ASN A 47 -2.39 10.94 16.59
C ASN A 47 -2.74 11.38 15.16
N ASP A 48 -2.88 12.69 14.94
CA ASP A 48 -3.15 13.26 13.61
C ASP A 48 -2.07 12.90 12.58
N GLU A 49 -0.79 13.00 12.97
CA GLU A 49 0.33 12.62 12.11
C GLU A 49 0.31 11.12 11.79
N THR A 50 0.04 10.28 12.79
CA THR A 50 -0.07 8.81 12.64
C THR A 50 -1.21 8.45 11.68
N MET A 51 -2.39 9.03 11.88
CA MET A 51 -3.57 8.80 11.03
C MET A 51 -3.29 9.25 9.60
N ARG A 52 -2.71 10.43 9.41
CA ARG A 52 -2.36 10.95 8.08
C ARG A 52 -1.37 10.05 7.36
N PHE A 53 -0.30 9.62 8.03
CA PHE A 53 0.66 8.70 7.42
C PHE A 53 0.06 7.33 7.15
N GLY A 54 -0.79 6.81 8.05
CA GLY A 54 -1.51 5.56 7.86
C GLY A 54 -2.37 5.57 6.60
N ILE A 55 -3.17 6.64 6.39
CA ILE A 55 -3.99 6.80 5.18
C ILE A 55 -3.13 6.83 3.91
N VAL A 56 -1.99 7.52 3.94
CA VAL A 56 -1.10 7.59 2.78
C VAL A 56 -0.45 6.23 2.49
N VAL A 57 0.02 5.53 3.51
CA VAL A 57 0.58 4.17 3.36
C VAL A 57 -0.47 3.21 2.78
N ASP A 58 -1.70 3.26 3.30
CA ASP A 58 -2.80 2.41 2.82
C ASP A 58 -3.11 2.63 1.33
N ASN A 59 -3.21 3.90 0.93
CA ASN A 59 -3.41 4.28 -0.47
C ASN A 59 -2.25 3.82 -1.37
N LEU A 60 -0.99 4.01 -0.93
CA LEU A 60 0.18 3.57 -1.69
C LEU A 60 0.23 2.03 -1.83
N CYS A 61 -0.17 1.28 -0.81
CA CYS A 61 -0.30 -0.17 -0.91
C CYS A 61 -1.34 -0.56 -1.97
N LYS A 62 -2.50 0.10 -1.99
CA LYS A 62 -3.53 -0.13 -3.01
C LYS A 62 -3.01 0.19 -4.42
N GLU A 63 -2.40 1.36 -4.61
CA GLU A 63 -1.82 1.78 -5.89
C GLU A 63 -0.73 0.82 -6.38
N MET A 64 0.09 0.27 -5.47
CA MET A 64 1.06 -0.77 -5.81
C MET A 64 0.40 -2.04 -6.34
N TYR A 65 -0.69 -2.52 -5.73
CA TYR A 65 -1.43 -3.68 -6.23
C TYR A 65 -2.03 -3.41 -7.60
N GLU A 66 -2.64 -2.23 -7.78
CA GLU A 66 -3.20 -1.82 -9.08
C GLU A 66 -2.10 -1.70 -10.15
N CYS A 67 -0.92 -1.20 -9.79
CA CYS A 67 0.24 -1.14 -10.70
C CYS A 67 0.73 -2.54 -11.07
N ILE A 68 0.80 -3.47 -10.12
CA ILE A 68 1.18 -4.86 -10.41
C ILE A 68 0.18 -5.50 -11.38
N GLU A 69 -1.11 -5.42 -11.08
CA GLU A 69 -2.18 -6.01 -11.88
C GLU A 69 -2.25 -5.42 -13.29
N ASN A 70 -2.31 -4.09 -13.40
CA ASN A 70 -2.65 -3.43 -14.66
C ASN A 70 -1.41 -3.07 -15.49
N GLU A 71 -0.29 -2.78 -14.82
CA GLU A 71 0.90 -2.29 -15.50
C GLU A 71 1.95 -3.37 -15.72
N LEU A 72 2.23 -4.19 -14.71
CA LEU A 72 3.29 -5.20 -14.76
C LEU A 72 2.80 -6.54 -15.31
N LEU A 73 1.62 -6.99 -14.89
CA LEU A 73 1.00 -8.25 -15.30
C LEU A 73 0.08 -8.02 -16.51
N GLY A 74 0.68 -7.70 -17.66
CA GLY A 74 -0.06 -7.67 -18.93
C GLY A 74 -0.70 -9.04 -19.28
N PRO A 75 -1.61 -9.11 -20.27
CA PRO A 75 -2.25 -10.36 -20.65
C PRO A 75 -1.22 -11.44 -20.98
N THR A 76 -1.48 -12.67 -20.52
CA THR A 76 -0.62 -13.83 -20.82
C THR A 76 -0.47 -14.02 -22.34
N VAL A 77 0.57 -14.74 -22.75
CA VAL A 77 0.77 -15.17 -24.14
C VAL A 77 -0.45 -15.91 -24.71
N ALA A 78 -1.26 -16.54 -23.83
CA ALA A 78 -2.49 -17.23 -24.17
C ALA A 78 -3.76 -16.33 -24.13
N GLY A 79 -3.62 -15.01 -23.98
CA GLY A 79 -4.74 -14.06 -23.95
C GLY A 79 -5.57 -14.06 -22.66
N HIS A 80 -5.14 -14.77 -21.62
CA HIS A 80 -5.79 -14.73 -20.30
C HIS A 80 -5.28 -13.52 -19.52
N ASN A 81 -6.20 -12.77 -18.94
CA ASN A 81 -5.85 -11.71 -17.98
C ASN A 81 -5.38 -12.36 -16.68
N HIS A 82 -4.24 -11.91 -16.17
CA HIS A 82 -3.86 -12.22 -14.81
C HIS A 82 -4.84 -11.54 -13.87
N SER A 83 -5.12 -12.19 -12.74
CA SER A 83 -5.81 -11.54 -11.64
C SER A 83 -5.16 -11.87 -10.32
N ILE A 84 -4.58 -10.86 -9.69
CA ILE A 84 -4.11 -10.94 -8.30
C ILE A 84 -5.27 -10.68 -7.35
N ALA A 85 -5.15 -11.20 -6.13
CA ALA A 85 -6.13 -10.89 -5.09
C ALA A 85 -6.17 -9.37 -4.85
N PRO A 86 -7.35 -8.75 -4.75
CA PRO A 86 -7.47 -7.32 -4.54
C PRO A 86 -6.88 -6.92 -3.19
N TYR A 87 -6.24 -5.75 -3.14
CA TYR A 87 -5.74 -5.19 -1.90
C TYR A 87 -6.90 -4.93 -0.92
N ARG A 88 -6.67 -5.25 0.36
CA ARG A 88 -7.58 -4.94 1.46
C ARG A 88 -6.78 -4.39 2.63
N SER A 89 -7.12 -3.18 3.05
CA SER A 89 -6.46 -2.44 4.14
C SER A 89 -6.51 -3.18 5.49
N GLU A 90 -7.61 -3.90 5.73
CA GLU A 90 -7.85 -4.67 6.96
C GLU A 90 -7.28 -6.11 6.90
N GLY A 91 -6.52 -6.44 5.84
CA GLY A 91 -5.78 -7.70 5.74
C GLY A 91 -6.63 -8.97 5.93
N ILE A 92 -6.06 -9.92 6.67
CA ILE A 92 -6.63 -11.27 6.93
C ILE A 92 -7.80 -11.24 7.92
N GLU A 93 -7.88 -10.21 8.77
CA GLU A 93 -8.89 -10.14 9.83
C GLU A 93 -10.32 -10.15 9.25
N LYS A 94 -10.53 -9.50 8.11
CA LYS A 94 -11.79 -9.59 7.36
C LYS A 94 -11.86 -10.74 6.34
N ALA A 95 -10.75 -11.44 6.06
CA ALA A 95 -10.78 -12.55 5.10
C ALA A 95 -11.68 -13.70 5.57
N ILE A 96 -11.86 -13.87 6.88
CA ILE A 96 -12.78 -14.85 7.49
C ILE A 96 -14.25 -14.46 7.23
N GLU A 97 -14.59 -13.17 7.34
CA GLU A 97 -15.95 -12.69 7.08
C GLU A 97 -16.32 -12.82 5.59
N PHE A 98 -15.39 -12.52 4.67
CA PHE A 98 -15.63 -12.60 3.23
C PHE A 98 -15.48 -14.01 2.63
N GLY A 99 -14.82 -14.94 3.32
CA GLY A 99 -14.78 -16.35 2.94
C GLY A 99 -16.13 -17.05 3.10
N ALA A 100 -17.03 -16.49 3.90
CA ALA A 100 -18.39 -17.00 4.10
C ALA A 100 -19.33 -16.71 2.91
N ASP A 101 -19.04 -15.68 2.10
CA ASP A 101 -19.82 -15.33 0.90
C ASP A 101 -19.45 -16.19 -0.33
N MET A 102 -18.51 -17.13 -0.18
CA MET A 102 -18.09 -18.06 -1.25
C MET A 102 -18.64 -19.49 -1.08
N VAL A 103 -19.72 -19.67 -0.29
CA VAL A 103 -20.44 -20.96 -0.14
C VAL A 103 -21.89 -20.85 -0.60
#